data_AF-V1GWQ8-F1
#
_entry.id   AF-V1GWQ8-F1
#
_cell.length_a   1.000
_cell.length_b   1.000
_cell.length_c   1.000
_cell.angle_alpha   90.00
_cell.angle_beta   90.00
_cell.angle_gamma   90.00
#
_symmetry.space_group_name_H-M   'P 1'
#
loop_
_entity.id
_entity.type
_entity.pdbx_description
1 polymer ?
#
loop_
_entity_poly.entity_id
_entity_poly.type
_entity_poly.pdbx_seq_one_letter_code
_entity_poly.pdbx_strand_id
1 'polypeptide(L)'
;MDEIDKLRWQLCDIAMETETISLSCLALLAQRLNWQPQEAEGDVDGEELEAFLETVKRGDAFDLLSLAKLPLVVQDQTDAYFFKLEHIWRFYPEHFADVLQVQGAWIIPDDKQLHRKLLHWFSAEQWGMTELVDIACRWQAAEPDNEDAHYYLCKQRLLCGEGESLLADLCDFWLRYPSTQADDLLLGWCRQHRPDFFPLAVMAVEARCMADAEYVPGESARTRLLWADILHSGRLSPLGRSFVDSLFYKRKAMAWANSRLSTQGEPETPLLDLYRTAEQVVLEAFPKEKPFFRLLIRLEEGQACPLEALITQALSSKIAMKPGDIRDKKELAEELRLAAEKKLSSEAKTEAPRQAESGGMMKIMKIVGLMALIVCALNRFFHFF
;
A
#
# COMPACT_ATOMS: atom_id res chain seq x y z
N MET A 1 -6.68 -60.90 -18.93
CA MET A 1 -7.25 -59.64 -19.46
C MET A 1 -8.44 -59.27 -18.60
N ASP A 2 -9.43 -60.16 -18.47
CA ASP A 2 -10.63 -60.00 -17.64
C ASP A 2 -10.41 -59.56 -16.17
N GLU A 3 -9.44 -60.14 -15.45
CA GLU A 3 -9.17 -59.75 -14.05
C GLU A 3 -8.56 -58.34 -13.91
N ILE A 4 -7.77 -57.90 -14.91
CA ILE A 4 -7.14 -56.57 -14.91
C ILE A 4 -8.19 -55.52 -15.27
N ASP A 5 -9.07 -55.80 -16.24
CA ASP A 5 -10.16 -54.89 -16.60
C ASP A 5 -11.19 -54.76 -15.47
N LYS A 6 -11.45 -55.85 -14.75
CA LYS A 6 -12.29 -55.81 -13.54
C LYS A 6 -11.67 -54.94 -12.43
N LEU A 7 -10.37 -55.09 -12.16
CA LEU A 7 -9.68 -54.27 -11.16
C LEU A 7 -9.55 -52.80 -11.62
N ARG A 8 -9.39 -52.55 -12.92
CA ARG A 8 -9.31 -51.20 -13.52
C ARG A 8 -10.53 -50.37 -13.15
N TRP A 9 -11.74 -50.89 -13.39
CA TRP A 9 -12.98 -50.16 -13.13
C TRP A 9 -13.34 -50.13 -11.64
N GLN A 10 -13.11 -51.21 -10.89
CA GLN A 10 -13.30 -51.20 -9.43
C GLN A 10 -12.43 -50.14 -8.71
N LEU A 11 -11.19 -49.96 -9.15
CA LEU A 11 -10.32 -48.90 -8.60
C LEU A 11 -10.76 -47.50 -9.05
N CYS A 12 -11.42 -47.39 -10.21
CA CYS A 12 -11.99 -46.13 -10.67
C CYS A 12 -13.18 -45.73 -9.78
N ASP A 13 -14.09 -46.66 -9.50
CA ASP A 13 -15.26 -46.44 -8.62
C ASP A 13 -14.81 -45.99 -7.24
N ILE A 14 -13.86 -46.72 -6.64
CA ILE A 14 -13.30 -46.37 -5.33
C ILE A 14 -12.65 -44.98 -5.38
N ALA A 15 -11.91 -44.66 -6.45
CA ALA A 15 -11.25 -43.37 -6.59
C ALA A 15 -12.24 -42.21 -6.73
N MET A 16 -13.37 -42.41 -7.42
CA MET A 16 -14.45 -41.42 -7.55
C MET A 16 -15.21 -41.21 -6.25
N GLU A 17 -15.36 -42.25 -5.42
CA GLU A 17 -15.99 -42.16 -4.10
C GLU A 17 -15.05 -41.63 -2.98
N THR A 18 -13.75 -41.54 -3.24
CA THR A 18 -12.76 -41.12 -2.24
C THR A 18 -12.66 -39.59 -2.16
N GLU A 19 -12.91 -39.02 -0.98
CA GLU A 19 -12.86 -37.56 -0.76
C GLU A 19 -11.42 -37.01 -0.62
N THR A 20 -10.51 -37.74 0.03
CA THR A 20 -9.15 -37.26 0.35
C THR A 20 -8.07 -38.16 -0.26
N ILE A 21 -7.71 -37.87 -1.51
CA ILE A 21 -6.59 -38.53 -2.18
C ILE A 21 -5.87 -37.54 -3.11
N SER A 22 -4.53 -37.65 -3.17
CA SER A 22 -3.74 -36.85 -4.11
C SER A 22 -4.23 -37.07 -5.54
N LEU A 23 -4.63 -35.99 -6.18
CA LEU A 23 -4.95 -35.93 -7.60
C LEU A 23 -3.72 -36.28 -8.45
N SER A 24 -2.51 -35.97 -7.98
CA SER A 24 -1.28 -36.42 -8.65
C SER A 24 -1.14 -37.96 -8.61
N CYS A 25 -1.47 -38.60 -7.49
CA CYS A 25 -1.51 -40.07 -7.41
C CYS A 25 -2.62 -40.66 -8.29
N LEU A 26 -3.81 -40.05 -8.29
CA LEU A 26 -4.90 -40.45 -9.17
C LEU A 26 -4.56 -40.28 -10.64
N ALA A 27 -3.81 -39.24 -11.01
CA ALA A 27 -3.36 -39.03 -12.39
C ALA A 27 -2.44 -40.17 -12.85
N LEU A 28 -1.53 -40.62 -11.99
CA LEU A 28 -0.68 -41.78 -12.26
C LEU A 28 -1.52 -43.07 -12.38
N LEU A 29 -2.49 -43.28 -11.50
CA LEU A 29 -3.39 -44.43 -11.57
C LEU A 29 -4.22 -44.42 -12.85
N ALA A 30 -4.86 -43.30 -13.18
CA ALA A 30 -5.65 -43.10 -14.40
C ALA A 30 -4.83 -43.37 -15.65
N GLN A 31 -3.58 -42.89 -15.70
CA GLN A 31 -2.68 -43.14 -16.82
C GLN A 31 -2.28 -44.62 -16.93
N ARG A 32 -1.97 -45.28 -15.80
CA ARG A 32 -1.50 -46.67 -15.79
C ARG A 32 -2.62 -47.69 -16.05
N LEU A 33 -3.83 -47.38 -15.60
CA LEU A 33 -5.03 -48.19 -15.81
C LEU A 33 -5.80 -47.77 -17.07
N ASN A 34 -5.31 -46.76 -17.80
CA ASN A 34 -5.92 -46.23 -19.02
C ASN A 34 -7.40 -45.87 -18.86
N TRP A 35 -7.77 -45.17 -17.79
CA TRP A 35 -9.16 -44.71 -17.61
C TRP A 35 -9.55 -43.74 -18.73
N GLN A 36 -10.48 -44.16 -19.59
CA GLN A 36 -11.00 -43.38 -20.71
C GLN A 36 -12.53 -43.32 -20.65
N PRO A 37 -13.15 -42.12 -20.72
CA PRO A 37 -14.61 -41.98 -20.69
C PRO A 37 -15.33 -42.78 -21.78
N GLN A 38 -14.70 -42.92 -22.96
CA GLN A 38 -15.26 -43.65 -24.11
C GLN A 38 -15.29 -45.17 -23.91
N GLU A 39 -14.48 -45.69 -22.98
CA GLU A 39 -14.38 -47.12 -22.67
C GLU A 39 -15.13 -47.47 -21.37
N ALA A 40 -15.84 -46.52 -20.75
CA ALA A 40 -16.59 -46.77 -19.53
C ALA A 40 -17.63 -47.88 -19.77
N GLU A 41 -17.48 -48.99 -19.05
CA GLU A 41 -18.38 -50.14 -19.09
C GLU A 41 -19.06 -50.29 -17.71
N GLY A 42 -20.39 -50.46 -17.67
CA GLY A 42 -21.13 -50.75 -16.44
C GLY A 42 -21.89 -49.56 -15.84
N ASP A 43 -21.81 -49.38 -14.52
CA ASP A 43 -22.57 -48.39 -13.72
C ASP A 43 -21.89 -47.01 -13.63
N VAL A 44 -20.67 -46.85 -14.16
CA VAL A 44 -19.95 -45.57 -14.18
C VAL A 44 -20.51 -44.69 -15.29
N ASP A 45 -21.10 -43.56 -14.93
CA ASP A 45 -21.53 -42.55 -15.89
C ASP A 45 -20.31 -41.94 -16.59
N GLY A 46 -20.27 -42.03 -17.92
CA GLY A 46 -19.18 -41.49 -18.72
C GLY A 46 -19.00 -39.99 -18.56
N GLU A 47 -20.08 -39.24 -18.29
CA GLU A 47 -20.02 -37.80 -18.02
C GLU A 47 -19.38 -37.51 -16.64
N GLU A 48 -19.71 -38.33 -15.64
CA GLU A 48 -19.15 -38.23 -14.28
C GLU A 48 -17.66 -38.58 -14.28
N LEU A 49 -17.27 -39.63 -15.01
CA LEU A 49 -15.88 -40.01 -15.19
C LEU A 49 -15.09 -38.92 -15.94
N GLU A 50 -15.67 -38.28 -16.95
CA GLU A 50 -15.03 -37.17 -17.65
C GLU A 50 -14.80 -35.98 -16.70
N ALA A 51 -15.80 -35.60 -15.89
CA ALA A 51 -15.66 -34.54 -14.90
C ALA A 51 -14.61 -34.86 -13.82
N PHE A 52 -14.55 -36.12 -13.38
CA PHE A 52 -13.55 -36.62 -12.44
C PHE A 52 -12.14 -36.55 -13.04
N LEU A 53 -11.94 -37.08 -14.25
CA LEU A 53 -10.64 -37.04 -14.92
C LEU A 53 -10.18 -35.61 -15.25
N GLU A 54 -11.11 -34.70 -15.58
CA GLU A 54 -10.81 -33.28 -15.70
C GLU A 54 -10.37 -32.65 -14.38
N THR A 55 -10.90 -33.11 -13.25
CA THR A 55 -10.45 -32.70 -11.91
C THR A 55 -9.06 -33.26 -11.61
N VAL A 56 -8.82 -34.54 -11.87
CA VAL A 56 -7.51 -35.19 -11.70
C VAL A 56 -6.42 -34.51 -12.53
N LYS A 57 -6.73 -34.14 -13.78
CA LYS A 57 -5.80 -33.40 -14.66
C LYS A 57 -5.40 -32.03 -14.11
N ARG A 58 -6.25 -31.39 -13.29
CA ARG A 58 -5.92 -30.09 -12.68
C ARG A 58 -4.83 -30.22 -11.62
N GLY A 59 -4.70 -31.40 -11.03
CA GLY A 59 -3.72 -31.69 -9.99
C GLY A 59 -4.12 -31.13 -8.63
N ASP A 60 -3.27 -31.40 -7.65
CA ASP A 60 -3.48 -31.02 -6.26
C ASP A 60 -3.46 -29.49 -6.06
N ALA A 61 -4.21 -29.00 -5.06
CA ALA A 61 -4.21 -27.57 -4.73
C ALA A 61 -2.82 -27.09 -4.26
N PHE A 62 -2.07 -27.96 -3.58
CA PHE A 62 -0.72 -27.79 -3.05
C PHE A 62 -0.02 -29.15 -2.83
N ASP A 63 1.28 -29.16 -2.54
CA ASP A 63 1.99 -30.40 -2.18
C ASP A 63 1.52 -30.97 -0.82
N LEU A 64 0.76 -32.08 -0.84
CA LEU A 64 0.25 -32.73 0.37
C LEU A 64 1.35 -33.18 1.35
N LEU A 65 2.58 -33.41 0.88
CA LEU A 65 3.70 -33.76 1.78
C LEU A 65 4.05 -32.63 2.75
N SER A 66 3.68 -31.38 2.44
CA SER A 66 3.84 -30.23 3.34
C SER A 66 3.03 -30.39 4.65
N LEU A 67 2.00 -31.25 4.67
CA LEU A 67 1.16 -31.52 5.83
C LEU A 67 1.56 -32.78 6.61
N ALA A 68 2.57 -33.54 6.16
CA ALA A 68 2.88 -34.88 6.67
C ALA A 68 3.16 -34.95 8.19
N LYS A 69 3.54 -33.84 8.81
CA LYS A 69 3.81 -33.75 10.26
C LYS A 69 2.55 -33.53 11.11
N LEU A 70 1.42 -33.22 10.48
CA LEU A 70 0.16 -32.90 11.16
C LEU A 70 -0.68 -34.16 11.39
N PRO A 71 -1.61 -34.16 12.37
CA PRO A 71 -2.58 -35.25 12.53
C PRO A 71 -3.45 -35.42 11.28
N LEU A 72 -3.80 -36.65 10.90
CA LEU A 72 -4.58 -36.95 9.67
C LEU A 72 -5.85 -36.12 9.54
N VAL A 73 -6.62 -35.98 10.62
CA VAL A 73 -7.85 -35.16 10.64
C VAL A 73 -7.57 -33.71 10.23
N VAL A 74 -6.42 -33.16 10.60
CA VAL A 74 -6.00 -31.80 10.23
C VAL A 74 -5.54 -31.75 8.78
N GLN A 75 -4.88 -32.81 8.29
CA GLN A 75 -4.49 -32.91 6.88
C GLN A 75 -5.74 -32.91 5.99
N ASP A 76 -6.70 -33.79 6.26
CA ASP A 76 -7.95 -33.94 5.52
C ASP A 76 -8.75 -32.62 5.50
N GLN A 77 -8.86 -31.96 6.66
CA GLN A 77 -9.55 -30.67 6.76
C GLN A 77 -8.84 -29.57 5.96
N THR A 78 -7.51 -29.53 5.98
CA THR A 78 -6.72 -28.51 5.27
C THR A 78 -6.80 -28.72 3.77
N ASP A 79 -6.70 -29.97 3.31
CA ASP A 79 -6.84 -30.32 1.89
C ASP A 79 -8.23 -29.97 1.36
N ALA A 80 -9.29 -30.47 2.01
CA ALA A 80 -10.67 -30.18 1.63
C ALA A 80 -10.97 -28.66 1.60
N TYR A 81 -10.36 -27.90 2.52
CA TYR A 81 -10.49 -26.46 2.56
C TYR A 81 -9.88 -25.78 1.32
N PHE A 82 -8.59 -26.02 1.02
CA PHE A 82 -7.93 -25.35 -0.11
C PHE A 82 -8.45 -25.86 -1.45
N PHE A 83 -8.83 -27.13 -1.55
CA PHE A 83 -9.49 -27.67 -2.74
C PHE A 83 -10.81 -26.94 -3.02
N LYS A 84 -11.65 -26.77 -1.99
CA LYS A 84 -12.90 -26.01 -2.10
C LYS A 84 -12.63 -24.53 -2.42
N LEU A 85 -11.62 -23.92 -1.82
CA LEU A 85 -11.25 -22.53 -2.05
C LEU A 85 -10.84 -22.30 -3.51
N GLU A 86 -10.00 -23.18 -4.07
CA GLU A 86 -9.59 -23.13 -5.48
C GLU A 86 -10.78 -23.35 -6.42
N HIS A 87 -11.67 -24.29 -6.08
CA HIS A 87 -12.89 -24.53 -6.84
C HIS A 87 -13.79 -23.28 -6.90
N ILE A 88 -14.01 -22.63 -5.76
CA ILE A 88 -14.83 -21.40 -5.68
C ILE A 88 -14.17 -20.27 -6.45
N TRP A 89 -12.87 -20.04 -6.26
CA TRP A 89 -12.14 -19.02 -7.01
C TRP A 89 -12.30 -19.18 -8.53
N ARG A 90 -12.30 -20.43 -9.01
CA ARG A 90 -12.36 -20.74 -10.43
C ARG A 90 -13.76 -20.64 -11.04
N PHE A 91 -14.76 -21.19 -10.36
CA PHE A 91 -16.10 -21.36 -10.94
C PHE A 91 -17.14 -20.37 -10.41
N TYR A 92 -16.91 -19.83 -9.21
CA TYR A 92 -17.83 -18.96 -8.51
C TYR A 92 -17.09 -17.82 -7.79
N PRO A 93 -16.23 -17.04 -8.48
CA PRO A 93 -15.40 -16.01 -7.85
C PRO A 93 -16.23 -14.98 -7.07
N GLU A 94 -17.47 -14.72 -7.48
CA GLU A 94 -18.41 -13.83 -6.77
C GLU A 94 -18.74 -14.28 -5.35
N HIS A 95 -18.58 -15.57 -5.03
CA HIS A 95 -18.81 -16.14 -3.70
C HIS A 95 -17.54 -16.29 -2.87
N PHE A 96 -16.39 -15.91 -3.44
CA PHE A 96 -15.10 -16.10 -2.77
C PHE A 96 -15.01 -15.26 -1.48
N ALA A 97 -15.41 -13.99 -1.53
CA ALA A 97 -15.44 -13.11 -0.37
C ALA A 97 -16.33 -13.65 0.77
N ASP A 98 -17.48 -14.25 0.45
CA ASP A 98 -18.39 -14.84 1.44
C ASP A 98 -17.72 -16.01 2.17
N VAL A 99 -17.00 -16.84 1.44
CA VAL A 99 -16.28 -18.01 1.99
C VAL A 99 -15.11 -17.57 2.88
N LEU A 100 -14.45 -16.47 2.53
CA LEU A 100 -13.40 -15.87 3.37
C LEU A 100 -13.93 -15.31 4.70
N GLN A 101 -15.22 -15.03 4.84
CA GLN A 101 -15.79 -14.51 6.10
C GLN A 101 -16.15 -15.59 7.12
N VAL A 102 -16.29 -16.85 6.70
CA VAL A 102 -16.78 -17.96 7.55
C VAL A 102 -15.66 -18.58 8.42
N GLN A 103 -14.54 -17.89 8.63
CA GLN A 103 -13.25 -18.56 8.91
C GLN A 103 -12.96 -18.90 10.39
N GLY A 104 -12.39 -20.11 10.58
CA GLY A 104 -11.74 -20.60 11.80
C GLY A 104 -10.21 -20.44 11.75
N ALA A 105 -9.43 -21.20 12.54
CA ALA A 105 -7.96 -21.13 12.52
C ALA A 105 -7.37 -21.74 11.24
N TRP A 106 -6.43 -21.04 10.59
CA TRP A 106 -5.80 -21.44 9.33
C TRP A 106 -4.49 -22.17 9.56
N ILE A 107 -4.27 -23.26 8.82
CA ILE A 107 -2.94 -23.84 8.64
C ILE A 107 -2.58 -23.62 7.18
N ILE A 108 -1.57 -22.79 6.92
CA ILE A 108 -1.07 -22.55 5.57
C ILE A 108 0.04 -23.57 5.30
N PRO A 109 -0.17 -24.52 4.36
CA PRO A 109 0.85 -25.48 3.95
C PRO A 109 2.09 -24.77 3.41
N ASP A 110 3.28 -25.29 3.70
CA ASP A 110 4.54 -24.74 3.19
C ASP A 110 4.76 -25.13 1.72
N ASP A 111 3.93 -24.56 0.84
CA ASP A 111 3.94 -24.78 -0.60
C ASP A 111 4.02 -23.45 -1.35
N LYS A 112 5.03 -23.31 -2.22
CA LYS A 112 5.28 -22.05 -2.93
C LYS A 112 4.18 -21.70 -3.94
N GLN A 113 3.55 -22.70 -4.57
CA GLN A 113 2.50 -22.42 -5.55
C GLN A 113 1.24 -21.95 -4.86
N LEU A 114 0.86 -22.59 -3.75
CA LEU A 114 -0.24 -22.18 -2.91
C LEU A 114 -0.02 -20.79 -2.34
N HIS A 115 1.17 -20.49 -1.80
CA HIS A 115 1.52 -19.16 -1.32
C HIS A 115 1.26 -18.08 -2.39
N ARG A 116 1.66 -18.33 -3.64
CA ARG A 116 1.42 -17.40 -4.77
C ARG A 116 -0.06 -17.27 -5.09
N LYS A 117 -0.81 -18.38 -5.11
CA LYS A 117 -2.27 -18.39 -5.29
C LYS A 117 -2.96 -17.56 -4.21
N LEU A 118 -2.62 -17.77 -2.93
CA LEU A 118 -3.20 -17.04 -1.81
C LEU A 118 -2.90 -15.54 -1.89
N LEU A 119 -1.65 -15.16 -2.16
CA LEU A 119 -1.30 -13.75 -2.35
C LEU A 119 -2.13 -13.11 -3.45
N HIS A 120 -2.30 -13.81 -4.58
CA HIS A 120 -3.13 -13.36 -5.69
C HIS A 120 -4.61 -13.20 -5.29
N TRP A 121 -5.23 -14.25 -4.77
CA TRP A 121 -6.65 -14.27 -4.43
C TRP A 121 -7.01 -13.21 -3.40
N PHE A 122 -6.25 -13.11 -2.31
CA PHE A 122 -6.50 -12.13 -1.26
C PHE A 122 -6.24 -10.70 -1.71
N SER A 123 -5.21 -10.47 -2.52
CA SER A 123 -4.95 -9.14 -3.08
C SER A 123 -6.01 -8.70 -4.08
N ALA A 124 -6.61 -9.63 -4.82
CA ALA A 124 -7.72 -9.35 -5.73
C ALA A 124 -8.98 -8.91 -4.96
N GLU A 125 -9.32 -9.63 -3.89
CA GLU A 125 -10.45 -9.31 -2.98
C GLU A 125 -10.21 -8.12 -2.06
N GLN A 126 -9.08 -7.42 -2.19
CA GLN A 126 -8.69 -6.31 -1.31
C GLN A 126 -8.65 -6.69 0.18
N TRP A 127 -8.26 -7.93 0.48
CA TRP A 127 -8.16 -8.43 1.85
C TRP A 127 -6.70 -8.55 2.29
N GLY A 128 -6.34 -7.84 3.38
CA GLY A 128 -5.02 -7.90 4.00
C GLY A 128 -4.94 -8.99 5.07
N MET A 129 -3.93 -9.86 4.99
CA MET A 129 -3.62 -10.84 6.04
C MET A 129 -2.16 -10.76 6.48
N THR A 130 -1.95 -10.69 7.79
CA THR A 130 -0.62 -10.59 8.39
C THR A 130 0.28 -11.78 8.05
N GLU A 131 -0.27 -12.98 8.02
CA GLU A 131 0.42 -14.22 7.67
C GLU A 131 0.88 -14.21 6.21
N LEU A 132 0.10 -13.58 5.32
CA LEU A 132 0.48 -13.43 3.92
C LEU A 132 1.58 -12.37 3.75
N VAL A 133 1.67 -11.37 4.62
CA VAL A 133 2.80 -10.42 4.62
C VAL A 133 4.12 -11.15 4.90
N ASP A 134 4.13 -12.06 5.88
CA ASP A 134 5.33 -12.86 6.20
C ASP A 134 5.73 -13.79 5.03
N ILE A 135 4.74 -14.36 4.35
CA ILE A 135 4.96 -15.17 3.14
C ILE A 135 5.53 -14.32 2.00
N ALA A 136 4.94 -13.16 1.72
CA ALA A 136 5.42 -12.26 0.68
C ALA A 136 6.83 -11.74 1.00
N CYS A 137 7.13 -11.45 2.27
CA CYS A 137 8.45 -11.03 2.72
C CYS A 137 9.50 -12.14 2.46
N ARG A 138 9.19 -13.40 2.80
CA ARG A 138 10.06 -14.54 2.49
C ARG A 138 10.26 -14.75 0.98
N TRP A 139 9.21 -14.56 0.18
CA TRP A 139 9.32 -14.65 -1.27
C TRP A 139 10.22 -13.54 -1.84
N GLN A 140 10.01 -12.28 -1.44
CA GLN A 140 10.85 -11.16 -1.86
C GLN A 140 12.31 -11.30 -1.41
N ALA A 141 12.55 -11.84 -0.22
CA ALA A 141 13.91 -12.12 0.25
C ALA A 141 14.60 -13.24 -0.56
N ALA A 142 13.84 -14.24 -1.01
CA ALA A 142 14.36 -15.33 -1.82
C ALA A 142 14.57 -14.92 -3.30
N GLU A 143 13.73 -14.02 -3.81
CA GLU A 143 13.74 -13.55 -5.20
C GLU A 143 13.70 -12.00 -5.26
N PRO A 144 14.79 -11.29 -4.90
CA PRO A 144 14.76 -9.83 -4.75
C PRO A 144 14.46 -9.02 -6.02
N ASP A 145 14.75 -9.59 -7.19
CA ASP A 145 14.54 -8.94 -8.48
C ASP A 145 13.16 -9.25 -9.09
N ASN A 146 12.34 -10.08 -8.42
CA ASN A 146 11.01 -10.45 -8.90
C ASN A 146 9.98 -9.33 -8.63
N GLU A 147 9.41 -8.76 -9.69
CA GLU A 147 8.40 -7.69 -9.61
C GLU A 147 7.14 -8.15 -8.86
N ASP A 148 6.64 -9.35 -9.13
CA ASP A 148 5.42 -9.87 -8.50
C ASP A 148 5.61 -10.03 -6.99
N ALA A 149 6.77 -10.54 -6.58
CA ALA A 149 7.09 -10.71 -5.16
C ALA A 149 7.08 -9.36 -4.41
N HIS A 150 7.66 -8.32 -5.02
CA HIS A 150 7.69 -6.98 -4.44
C HIS A 150 6.29 -6.36 -4.45
N TYR A 151 5.54 -6.51 -5.55
CA TYR A 151 4.16 -6.06 -5.67
C TYR A 151 3.27 -6.65 -4.58
N TYR A 152 3.26 -7.97 -4.40
CA TYR A 152 2.41 -8.62 -3.41
C TYR A 152 2.81 -8.28 -1.98
N LEU A 153 4.11 -8.06 -1.70
CA LEU A 153 4.56 -7.57 -0.40
C LEU A 153 3.99 -6.17 -0.11
N CYS A 154 4.16 -5.23 -1.03
CA CYS A 154 3.61 -3.88 -0.88
C CYS A 154 2.08 -3.90 -0.79
N LYS A 155 1.41 -4.71 -1.61
CA LYS A 155 -0.05 -4.84 -1.64
C LYS A 155 -0.59 -5.36 -0.31
N GLN A 156 -0.05 -6.45 0.22
CA GLN A 156 -0.52 -7.02 1.49
C GLN A 156 -0.26 -6.09 2.68
N ARG A 157 0.90 -5.42 2.72
CA ARG A 157 1.20 -4.40 3.75
C ARG A 157 0.23 -3.22 3.70
N LEU A 158 -0.07 -2.74 2.49
CA LEU A 158 -1.08 -1.69 2.28
C LEU A 158 -2.47 -2.13 2.73
N LEU A 159 -2.90 -3.35 2.37
CA LEU A 159 -4.20 -3.88 2.75
C LEU A 159 -4.32 -4.14 4.26
N CYS A 160 -3.20 -4.44 4.94
CA CYS A 160 -3.13 -4.52 6.40
C CYS A 160 -3.12 -3.13 7.08
N GLY A 161 -3.16 -2.04 6.32
CA GLY A 161 -3.22 -0.66 6.83
C GLY A 161 -1.88 -0.11 7.32
N GLU A 162 -0.75 -0.64 6.83
CA GLU A 162 0.56 -0.14 7.22
C GLU A 162 0.77 1.31 6.73
N GLY A 163 1.08 2.21 7.68
CA GLY A 163 1.20 3.65 7.42
C GLY A 163 2.58 4.06 6.88
N GLU A 164 3.23 4.99 7.58
CA GLU A 164 4.46 5.67 7.10
C GLU A 164 5.66 4.73 6.86
N SER A 165 5.73 3.59 7.54
CA SER A 165 6.81 2.61 7.35
C SER A 165 6.81 1.96 5.97
N LEU A 166 5.66 1.94 5.29
CA LEU A 166 5.51 1.39 3.94
C LEU A 166 5.89 2.39 2.84
N LEU A 167 5.94 3.69 3.15
CA LEU A 167 6.07 4.73 2.14
C LEU A 167 7.38 4.64 1.34
N ALA A 168 8.50 4.36 2.00
CA ALA A 168 9.80 4.24 1.34
C ALA A 168 9.82 3.10 0.33
N ASP A 169 9.27 1.93 0.71
CA ASP A 169 9.21 0.76 -0.15
C ASP A 169 8.26 0.96 -1.33
N LEU A 170 7.12 1.64 -1.11
CA LEU A 170 6.21 2.01 -2.21
C LEU A 170 6.87 2.96 -3.22
N CYS A 171 7.62 3.95 -2.74
CA CYS A 171 8.36 4.86 -3.61
C CYS A 171 9.47 4.13 -4.38
N ASP A 172 10.21 3.22 -3.73
CA ASP A 172 11.22 2.39 -4.40
C ASP A 172 10.60 1.49 -5.47
N PHE A 173 9.53 0.76 -5.13
CA PHE A 173 8.78 -0.07 -6.07
C PHE A 173 8.29 0.74 -7.27
N TRP A 174 7.68 1.90 -7.02
CA TRP A 174 7.15 2.76 -8.08
C TRP A 174 8.23 3.29 -9.02
N LEU A 175 9.41 3.62 -8.50
CA LEU A 175 10.55 4.05 -9.33
C LEU A 175 11.16 2.90 -10.13
N ARG A 176 11.23 1.70 -9.53
CA ARG A 176 11.88 0.52 -10.12
C ARG A 176 11.03 -0.17 -11.17
N TYR A 177 9.72 -0.24 -10.96
CA TYR A 177 8.77 -0.94 -11.82
C TYR A 177 7.63 -0.01 -12.27
N PRO A 178 7.80 0.73 -13.38
CA PRO A 178 6.75 1.59 -13.91
C PRO A 178 5.57 0.78 -14.47
N SER A 179 4.53 0.58 -13.65
CA SER A 179 3.32 -0.14 -14.03
C SER A 179 2.06 0.52 -13.45
N THR A 180 0.89 0.15 -13.99
CA THR A 180 -0.41 0.57 -13.44
C THR A 180 -0.63 0.03 -12.03
N GLN A 181 -0.09 -1.15 -11.73
CA GLN A 181 -0.10 -1.73 -10.38
C GLN A 181 0.68 -0.86 -9.39
N ALA A 182 1.86 -0.38 -9.77
CA ALA A 182 2.63 0.55 -8.95
C ALA A 182 1.87 1.88 -8.72
N ASP A 183 1.23 2.42 -9.76
CA ASP A 183 0.38 3.61 -9.61
C ASP A 183 -0.72 3.38 -8.57
N ASP A 184 -1.44 2.27 -8.68
CA ASP A 184 -2.59 1.97 -7.83
C ASP A 184 -2.16 1.76 -6.37
N LEU A 185 -0.97 1.18 -6.12
CA LEU A 185 -0.40 1.06 -4.78
C LEU A 185 -0.08 2.43 -4.16
N LEU A 186 0.65 3.28 -4.88
CA LEU A 186 1.04 4.61 -4.41
C LEU A 186 -0.19 5.50 -4.18
N LEU A 187 -1.13 5.50 -5.13
CA LEU A 187 -2.39 6.25 -5.02
C LEU A 187 -3.27 5.70 -3.90
N GLY A 188 -3.34 4.37 -3.75
CA GLY A 188 -4.05 3.71 -2.65
C GLY A 188 -3.55 4.15 -1.29
N TRP A 189 -2.23 4.14 -1.10
CA TRP A 189 -1.59 4.61 0.14
C TRP A 189 -1.85 6.10 0.40
N CYS A 190 -1.67 6.96 -0.61
CA CYS A 190 -1.96 8.39 -0.50
C CYS A 190 -3.42 8.64 -0.10
N ARG A 191 -4.38 7.92 -0.68
CA ARG A 191 -5.81 8.05 -0.36
C ARG A 191 -6.12 7.71 1.11
N GLN A 192 -5.38 6.77 1.69
CA GLN A 192 -5.58 6.30 3.06
C GLN A 192 -4.85 7.15 4.10
N HIS A 193 -3.57 7.46 3.88
CA HIS A 193 -2.69 8.03 4.90
C HIS A 193 -2.38 9.52 4.70
N ARG A 194 -2.31 9.99 3.45
CA ARG A 194 -1.95 11.38 3.11
C ARG A 194 -2.82 11.94 1.98
N PRO A 195 -4.13 12.17 2.24
CA PRO A 195 -5.07 12.56 1.19
C PRO A 195 -4.68 13.86 0.48
N ASP A 196 -4.04 14.80 1.17
CA ASP A 196 -3.56 16.04 0.55
C ASP A 196 -2.39 15.85 -0.43
N PHE A 197 -1.70 14.71 -0.42
CA PHE A 197 -0.70 14.40 -1.46
C PHE A 197 -1.33 13.67 -2.65
N PHE A 198 -2.54 13.13 -2.52
CA PHE A 198 -3.19 12.35 -3.56
C PHE A 198 -3.36 13.12 -4.88
N PRO A 199 -3.87 14.38 -4.91
CA PRO A 199 -4.01 15.11 -6.18
C PRO A 199 -2.67 15.32 -6.89
N LEU A 200 -1.60 15.55 -6.13
CA LEU A 200 -0.24 15.74 -6.63
C LEU A 200 0.37 14.42 -7.12
N ALA A 201 0.14 13.33 -6.41
CA ALA A 201 0.56 11.98 -6.82
C ALA A 201 -0.12 11.55 -8.12
N VAL A 202 -1.40 11.87 -8.33
CA VAL A 202 -2.11 11.64 -9.60
C VAL A 202 -1.41 12.37 -10.76
N MET A 203 -0.96 13.62 -10.54
CA MET A 203 -0.19 14.33 -11.56
C MET A 203 1.17 13.68 -11.83
N ALA A 204 1.85 13.21 -10.79
CA ALA A 204 3.13 12.53 -10.95
C ALA A 204 2.99 11.23 -11.76
N VAL A 205 1.93 10.45 -11.49
CA VAL A 205 1.54 9.26 -12.26
C VAL A 205 1.28 9.62 -13.72
N GLU A 206 0.45 10.63 -13.97
CA GLU A 206 0.11 11.05 -15.32
C GLU A 206 1.32 11.59 -16.09
N ALA A 207 2.18 12.38 -15.44
CA ALA A 207 3.41 12.90 -16.03
C ALA A 207 4.38 11.77 -16.45
N ARG A 208 4.40 10.66 -15.69
CA ARG A 208 5.18 9.46 -16.04
C ARG A 208 4.58 8.70 -17.21
N CYS A 209 3.26 8.52 -17.25
CA CYS A 209 2.58 7.84 -18.35
C CYS A 209 2.70 8.61 -19.68
N MET A 210 2.74 9.94 -19.61
CA MET A 210 2.78 10.83 -20.76
C MET A 210 4.17 11.48 -20.87
N ALA A 211 5.16 10.66 -21.20
CA ALA A 211 6.58 11.07 -21.30
C ALA A 211 6.86 12.12 -22.38
N ASP A 212 5.91 12.35 -23.30
CA ASP A 212 6.02 13.41 -24.30
C ASP A 212 6.06 14.79 -23.62
N ALA A 213 7.04 15.61 -24.03
CA ALA A 213 7.35 16.90 -23.43
C ALA A 213 6.23 17.96 -23.59
N GLU A 214 5.31 17.75 -24.53
CA GLU A 214 4.23 18.68 -24.86
C GLU A 214 2.94 18.42 -24.05
N TYR A 215 2.87 17.31 -23.30
CA TYR A 215 1.69 16.96 -22.53
C TYR A 215 1.65 17.62 -21.14
N VAL A 216 0.54 18.30 -20.85
CA VAL A 216 0.25 18.94 -19.55
C VAL A 216 -0.58 18.00 -18.66
N PRO A 217 -0.06 17.57 -17.50
CA PRO A 217 -0.84 16.77 -16.53
C PRO A 217 -2.10 17.52 -16.06
N GLY A 218 -3.20 16.80 -15.88
CA GLY A 218 -4.51 17.33 -15.44
C GLY A 218 -5.60 17.29 -16.51
N GLU A 219 -5.26 16.94 -17.74
CA GLU A 219 -6.22 16.91 -18.84
C GLU A 219 -6.86 15.54 -19.08
N SER A 220 -6.22 14.43 -18.67
CA SER A 220 -6.76 13.10 -18.93
C SER A 220 -8.07 12.84 -18.17
N ALA A 221 -8.96 12.05 -18.80
CA ALA A 221 -10.19 11.60 -18.17
C ALA A 221 -9.93 10.79 -16.88
N ARG A 222 -8.85 9.99 -16.86
CA ARG A 222 -8.42 9.23 -15.68
C ARG A 222 -8.07 10.16 -14.52
N THR A 223 -7.23 11.17 -14.75
CA THR A 223 -6.85 12.16 -13.71
C THR A 223 -8.07 12.90 -13.17
N ARG A 224 -8.95 13.37 -14.06
CA ARG A 224 -10.18 14.07 -13.64
C ARG A 224 -11.11 13.16 -12.83
N LEU A 225 -11.22 11.88 -13.17
CA LEU A 225 -12.03 10.94 -12.40
C LEU A 225 -11.42 10.69 -11.00
N LEU A 226 -10.11 10.50 -10.91
CA LEU A 226 -9.41 10.31 -9.64
C LEU A 226 -9.48 11.55 -8.73
N TRP A 227 -9.35 12.75 -9.31
CA TRP A 227 -9.54 14.00 -8.57
C TRP A 227 -10.98 14.21 -8.11
N ALA A 228 -11.96 13.87 -8.94
CA ALA A 228 -13.35 13.90 -8.53
C ALA A 228 -13.58 12.93 -7.36
N ASP A 229 -13.11 11.69 -7.44
CA ASP A 229 -13.22 10.69 -6.38
C ASP A 229 -12.70 11.20 -5.02
N ILE A 230 -11.46 11.71 -4.98
CA ILE A 230 -10.87 12.22 -3.74
C ILE A 230 -11.58 13.49 -3.23
N LEU A 231 -12.11 14.34 -4.12
CA LEU A 231 -12.88 15.52 -3.73
C LEU A 231 -14.20 15.13 -3.04
N HIS A 232 -14.90 14.12 -3.58
CA HIS A 232 -16.15 13.60 -3.01
C HIS A 232 -15.92 12.81 -1.71
N SER A 233 -14.73 12.24 -1.51
CA SER A 233 -14.39 11.53 -0.27
C SER A 233 -14.42 12.42 1.00
N GLY A 234 -14.34 13.74 0.83
CA GLY A 234 -14.30 14.70 1.93
C GLY A 234 -12.98 14.72 2.73
N ARG A 235 -11.97 13.91 2.36
CA ARG A 235 -10.70 13.78 3.10
C ARG A 235 -9.68 14.90 2.84
N LEU A 236 -9.84 15.66 1.76
CA LEU A 236 -8.93 16.75 1.42
C LEU A 236 -9.07 17.94 2.37
N SER A 237 -7.94 18.56 2.71
CA SER A 237 -7.89 19.85 3.39
C SER A 237 -8.49 20.97 2.49
N PRO A 238 -8.79 22.15 3.07
CA PRO A 238 -9.22 23.30 2.28
C PRO A 238 -8.23 23.70 1.18
N LEU A 239 -6.94 23.42 1.36
CA LEU A 239 -5.89 23.66 0.37
C LEU A 239 -6.06 22.73 -0.83
N GLY A 240 -6.06 21.41 -0.59
CA GLY A 240 -6.19 20.39 -1.62
C GLY A 240 -7.51 20.47 -2.38
N ARG A 241 -8.63 20.71 -1.68
CA ARG A 241 -9.94 20.95 -2.32
C ARG A 241 -9.88 22.14 -3.27
N SER A 242 -9.31 23.25 -2.79
CA SER A 242 -9.27 24.47 -3.58
C SER A 242 -8.39 24.34 -4.82
N PHE A 243 -7.31 23.55 -4.73
CA PHE A 243 -6.46 23.21 -5.88
C PHE A 243 -7.23 22.39 -6.92
N VAL A 244 -7.88 21.30 -6.49
CA VAL A 244 -8.66 20.45 -7.40
C VAL A 244 -9.81 21.24 -8.05
N ASP A 245 -10.53 22.05 -7.27
CA ASP A 245 -11.59 22.92 -7.77
C ASP A 245 -11.09 23.96 -8.80
N SER A 246 -9.90 24.53 -8.60
CA SER A 246 -9.36 25.54 -9.53
C SER A 246 -9.09 24.93 -10.91
N LEU A 247 -8.66 23.67 -10.93
CA LEU A 247 -8.36 22.90 -12.15
C LEU A 247 -9.62 22.44 -12.89
N PHE A 248 -10.67 22.03 -12.17
CA PHE A 248 -11.94 21.66 -12.81
C PHE A 248 -12.65 22.84 -13.47
N TYR A 249 -12.62 24.02 -12.85
CA TYR A 249 -13.52 25.11 -13.26
C TYR A 249 -12.89 26.18 -14.16
N LYS A 250 -11.62 26.04 -14.61
CA LYS A 250 -10.81 26.90 -15.52
C LYS A 250 -10.77 28.42 -15.24
N ARG A 251 -11.75 28.99 -14.53
CA ARG A 251 -11.98 30.42 -14.26
C ARG A 251 -11.49 30.86 -12.88
N LYS A 252 -10.88 29.95 -12.09
CA LYS A 252 -10.43 30.23 -10.72
C LYS A 252 -8.94 30.03 -10.47
N ALA A 253 -8.10 29.69 -11.45
CA ALA A 253 -6.66 29.52 -11.20
C ALA A 253 -5.99 30.82 -10.72
N MET A 254 -6.19 31.95 -11.43
CA MET A 254 -5.78 33.27 -10.94
C MET A 254 -6.50 33.70 -9.66
N ALA A 255 -7.70 33.16 -9.38
CA ALA A 255 -8.37 33.38 -8.11
C ALA A 255 -7.80 32.49 -6.99
N TRP A 256 -7.24 31.31 -7.26
CA TRP A 256 -6.63 30.43 -6.27
C TRP A 256 -5.29 31.00 -5.80
N ALA A 257 -4.45 31.42 -6.75
CA ALA A 257 -3.23 32.19 -6.50
C ALA A 257 -3.49 33.41 -5.59
N ASN A 258 -4.67 34.04 -5.75
CA ASN A 258 -5.08 35.22 -4.99
C ASN A 258 -5.99 34.97 -3.77
N SER A 259 -6.68 33.83 -3.63
CA SER A 259 -7.83 33.70 -2.70
C SER A 259 -7.57 32.90 -1.43
N ARG A 260 -6.44 32.21 -1.27
CA ARG A 260 -6.14 31.53 0.02
C ARG A 260 -4.69 31.56 0.49
N LEU A 261 -3.73 31.89 -0.38
CA LEU A 261 -2.30 31.67 -0.08
C LEU A 261 -1.42 32.93 -0.14
N SER A 262 -1.98 34.09 -0.48
CA SER A 262 -1.26 35.37 -0.51
C SER A 262 -1.56 36.25 0.71
N THR A 263 -2.55 35.90 1.53
CA THR A 263 -3.04 36.75 2.61
C THR A 263 -3.00 36.04 3.97
N GLN A 264 -1.95 36.37 4.72
CA GLN A 264 -1.79 36.27 6.18
C GLN A 264 -1.35 34.93 6.80
N GLY A 265 -0.04 34.81 7.02
CA GLY A 265 0.49 34.19 8.26
C GLY A 265 0.57 32.67 8.35
N GLU A 266 0.19 31.91 7.32
CA GLU A 266 0.45 30.47 7.31
C GLU A 266 1.96 30.19 7.14
N PRO A 267 2.53 29.23 7.88
CA PRO A 267 3.93 28.85 7.74
C PRO A 267 4.18 28.28 6.35
N GLU A 268 5.31 28.64 5.74
CA GLU A 268 5.73 28.08 4.46
C GLU A 268 6.01 26.58 4.64
N THR A 269 5.13 25.73 4.11
CA THR A 269 5.25 24.27 4.19
C THR A 269 5.63 23.68 2.83
N PRO A 270 6.34 22.55 2.79
CA PRO A 270 6.67 21.87 1.53
C PRO A 270 5.42 21.49 0.73
N LEU A 271 4.32 21.11 1.40
CA LEU A 271 3.06 20.78 0.75
C LEU A 271 2.47 21.97 -0.02
N LEU A 272 2.52 23.16 0.57
CA LEU A 272 2.09 24.39 -0.08
C LEU A 272 2.93 24.69 -1.34
N ASP A 273 4.24 24.49 -1.25
CA ASP A 273 5.14 24.69 -2.38
C ASP A 273 4.90 23.69 -3.50
N LEU A 274 4.57 22.44 -3.16
CA LEU A 274 4.18 21.42 -4.13
C LEU A 274 2.90 21.84 -4.88
N TYR A 275 1.88 22.31 -4.17
CA TYR A 275 0.64 22.78 -4.80
C TYR A 275 0.85 23.98 -5.73
N ARG A 276 1.66 24.96 -5.31
CA ARG A 276 1.99 26.14 -6.13
C ARG A 276 2.76 25.74 -7.40
N THR A 277 3.75 24.85 -7.24
CA THR A 277 4.52 24.33 -8.37
C THR A 277 3.63 23.53 -9.32
N ALA A 278 2.76 22.67 -8.79
CA ALA A 278 1.84 21.87 -9.59
C ALA A 278 0.83 22.72 -10.38
N GLU A 279 0.28 23.78 -9.76
CA GLU A 279 -0.59 24.72 -10.46
C GLU A 279 0.16 25.40 -11.62
N GLN A 280 1.38 25.85 -11.38
CA GLN A 280 2.24 26.47 -12.40
C GLN A 280 2.52 25.54 -13.58
N VAL A 281 2.78 24.26 -13.31
CA VAL A 281 2.94 23.22 -14.35
C VAL A 281 1.66 23.06 -15.17
N VAL A 282 0.48 23.01 -14.54
CA VAL A 282 -0.80 22.84 -15.26
C VAL A 282 -1.18 24.07 -16.08
N LEU A 283 -0.81 25.26 -15.62
CA LEU A 283 -1.07 26.52 -16.34
C LEU A 283 -0.07 26.82 -17.45
N GLU A 284 0.91 25.93 -17.69
CA GLU A 284 2.07 26.18 -18.57
C GLU A 284 2.85 27.45 -18.18
N ALA A 285 2.60 27.98 -16.99
CA ALA A 285 3.25 29.13 -16.42
C ALA A 285 4.49 28.62 -15.69
N PHE A 286 5.58 28.39 -16.42
CA PHE A 286 6.83 27.82 -15.89
C PHE A 286 7.16 28.39 -14.49
N PRO A 287 7.32 27.53 -13.46
CA PRO A 287 7.51 27.96 -12.08
C PRO A 287 8.91 28.57 -11.93
N LYS A 288 9.00 29.90 -12.00
CA LYS A 288 10.23 30.67 -11.82
C LYS A 288 10.28 31.35 -10.45
N GLU A 289 9.61 30.74 -9.48
CA GLU A 289 9.33 31.38 -8.21
C GLU A 289 9.96 30.60 -7.05
N LYS A 290 10.21 31.32 -5.95
CA LYS A 290 10.84 30.79 -4.73
C LYS A 290 10.27 29.44 -4.25
N PRO A 291 8.95 29.14 -4.32
CA PRO A 291 8.39 27.84 -3.93
C PRO A 291 9.06 26.64 -4.61
N PHE A 292 9.26 26.71 -5.93
CA PHE A 292 9.87 25.60 -6.69
C PHE A 292 11.34 25.42 -6.32
N PHE A 293 12.10 26.52 -6.19
CA PHE A 293 13.50 26.44 -5.79
C PHE A 293 13.68 25.87 -4.38
N ARG A 294 12.78 26.17 -3.43
CA ARG A 294 12.81 25.54 -2.10
C ARG A 294 12.66 24.03 -2.16
N LEU A 295 11.75 23.51 -2.99
CA LEU A 295 11.57 22.07 -3.16
C LEU A 295 12.84 21.42 -3.75
N LEU A 296 13.45 22.05 -4.76
CA LEU A 296 14.70 21.54 -5.34
C LEU A 296 15.86 21.55 -4.34
N ILE A 297 16.00 22.60 -3.53
CA ILE A 297 17.03 22.68 -2.48
C ILE A 297 16.82 21.57 -1.45
N ARG A 298 15.57 21.38 -0.98
CA ARG A 298 15.23 20.32 -0.02
C ARG A 298 15.51 18.93 -0.58
N LEU A 299 15.25 18.72 -1.87
CA LEU A 299 15.57 17.48 -2.58
C LEU A 299 17.09 17.25 -2.63
N GLU A 300 17.87 18.26 -2.99
CA GLU A 300 19.35 18.19 -3.07
C GLU A 300 20.02 18.00 -1.70
N GLU A 301 19.43 18.57 -0.65
CA GLU A 301 19.92 18.45 0.73
C GLU A 301 19.42 17.17 1.44
N GLY A 302 18.63 16.32 0.78
CA GLY A 302 18.10 15.08 1.35
C GLY A 302 17.08 15.30 2.48
N GLN A 303 16.46 16.48 2.53
CA GLN A 303 15.48 16.86 3.56
C GLN A 303 14.03 16.57 3.16
N ALA A 304 13.79 16.21 1.90
CA ALA A 304 12.49 15.84 1.38
C ALA A 304 12.10 14.42 1.83
N CYS A 305 10.85 14.22 2.23
CA CYS A 305 10.35 12.86 2.44
C CYS A 305 10.21 12.12 1.08
N PRO A 306 10.17 10.76 1.06
CA PRO A 306 10.16 10.00 -0.20
C PRO A 306 9.08 10.44 -1.20
N LEU A 307 7.86 10.70 -0.70
CA LEU A 307 6.75 11.16 -1.52
C LEU A 307 6.92 12.60 -2.04
N GLU A 308 7.44 13.50 -1.21
CA GLU A 308 7.78 14.87 -1.61
C GLU A 308 8.87 14.85 -2.69
N ALA A 309 9.89 14.02 -2.53
CA ALA A 309 10.98 13.87 -3.49
C ALA A 309 10.46 13.35 -4.84
N LEU A 310 9.65 12.29 -4.83
CA LEU A 310 9.05 11.71 -6.04
C LEU A 310 8.20 12.72 -6.80
N ILE A 311 7.30 13.43 -6.11
CA ILE A 311 6.43 14.43 -6.75
C ILE A 311 7.27 15.61 -7.27
N THR A 312 8.26 16.08 -6.50
CA THR A 312 9.15 17.17 -6.90
C THR A 312 9.91 16.81 -8.18
N GLN A 313 10.45 15.59 -8.27
CA GLN A 313 11.13 15.10 -9.47
C GLN A 313 10.19 15.02 -10.67
N ALA A 314 8.98 14.48 -10.48
CA ALA A 314 7.97 14.38 -11.53
C ALA A 314 7.59 15.77 -12.07
N LEU A 315 7.29 16.73 -11.20
CA LEU A 315 6.99 18.11 -11.60
C LEU A 315 8.21 18.78 -12.28
N SER A 316 9.41 18.59 -11.73
CA SER A 316 10.65 19.16 -12.29
C SER A 316 10.95 18.66 -13.70
N SER A 317 10.59 17.42 -14.03
CA SER A 317 10.82 16.86 -15.37
C SER A 317 10.09 17.62 -16.49
N LYS A 318 9.03 18.37 -16.15
CA LYS A 318 8.24 19.18 -17.08
C LYS A 318 8.71 20.64 -17.16
N ILE A 319 9.76 21.00 -16.42
CA ILE A 319 10.22 22.39 -16.28
C ILE A 319 11.62 22.54 -16.87
N ALA A 320 11.77 23.39 -17.88
CA ALA A 320 13.07 23.71 -18.45
C ALA A 320 13.74 24.87 -17.69
N MET A 321 14.77 24.57 -16.88
CA MET A 321 15.56 25.59 -16.17
C MET A 321 16.51 26.34 -17.11
N LYS A 322 16.48 27.67 -17.05
CA LYS A 322 17.45 28.55 -17.74
C LYS A 322 18.66 28.83 -16.82
N PRO A 323 19.79 29.30 -17.37
CA PRO A 323 20.97 29.64 -16.56
C PRO A 323 20.71 30.66 -15.44
N GLY A 324 19.79 31.61 -15.66
CA GLY A 324 19.36 32.56 -14.63
C GLY A 324 18.67 31.89 -13.45
N ASP A 325 17.78 30.93 -13.72
CA ASP A 325 17.03 30.20 -12.69
C ASP A 325 17.97 29.38 -11.78
N ILE A 326 19.07 28.84 -12.36
CA ILE A 326 20.10 28.12 -11.60
C ILE A 326 20.83 29.06 -10.63
N ARG A 327 21.10 30.30 -11.04
CA ARG A 327 21.73 31.30 -10.18
C ARG A 327 20.79 31.70 -9.05
N ASP A 328 19.53 32.01 -9.38
CA ASP A 328 18.54 32.46 -8.40
C ASP A 328 18.25 31.35 -7.36
N LYS A 329 18.25 30.07 -7.77
CA LYS A 329 18.19 28.92 -6.84
C LYS A 329 19.41 28.89 -5.89
N LYS A 330 20.62 29.11 -6.40
CA LYS A 330 21.85 29.12 -5.57
C LYS A 330 21.86 30.28 -4.58
N GLU A 331 21.42 31.46 -4.99
CA GLU A 331 21.28 32.62 -4.10
C GLU A 331 20.28 32.32 -2.98
N LEU A 332 19.13 31.72 -3.31
CA LEU A 332 18.13 31.32 -2.31
C LEU A 332 18.67 30.24 -1.36
N ALA A 333 19.45 29.27 -1.85
CA ALA A 333 20.06 28.24 -1.00
C ALA A 333 21.01 28.87 0.03
N GLU A 334 21.78 29.87 -0.36
CA GLU A 334 22.69 30.58 0.53
C GLU A 334 21.92 31.43 1.56
N GLU A 335 20.85 32.11 1.14
CA GLU A 335 19.95 32.85 2.05
C GLU A 335 19.35 31.93 3.13
N LEU A 336 18.89 30.74 2.74
CA LEU A 336 18.31 29.76 3.67
C LEU A 336 19.35 29.21 4.65
N ARG A 337 20.58 28.94 4.20
CA ARG A 337 21.69 28.51 5.07
C ARG A 337 22.05 29.57 6.10
N LEU A 338 22.22 30.82 5.67
CA LEU A 338 22.51 31.94 6.57
C LEU A 338 21.37 32.15 7.58
N ALA A 339 20.11 31.99 7.17
CA ALA A 339 18.97 32.07 8.07
C ALA A 339 18.97 30.94 9.12
N ALA A 340 19.31 29.71 8.72
CA ALA A 340 19.41 28.56 9.63
C ALA A 340 20.55 28.75 10.65
N GLU A 341 21.73 29.19 10.21
CA GLU A 341 22.87 29.51 11.10
C GLU A 341 22.54 30.63 12.09
N LYS A 342 21.82 31.67 11.63
CA LYS A 342 21.37 32.76 12.50
C LYS A 342 20.36 32.26 13.54
N LYS A 343 19.48 31.34 13.17
CA LYS A 343 18.51 30.71 14.09
C LYS A 343 19.23 29.86 15.15
N LEU A 344 20.14 28.98 14.72
CA LEU A 344 20.99 28.16 15.60
C LEU A 344 21.84 29.00 16.57
N SER A 345 22.45 30.09 16.09
CA SER A 345 23.23 30.99 16.95
C SER A 345 22.37 31.83 17.90
N SER A 346 21.12 32.12 17.55
CA SER A 346 20.17 32.78 18.45
C SER A 346 19.62 31.83 19.52
N GLU A 347 19.34 30.58 19.17
CA GLU A 347 18.89 29.54 20.10
C GLU A 347 20.04 29.16 21.07
N ALA A 348 21.27 29.00 20.60
CA ALA A 348 22.45 28.77 21.44
C ALA A 348 22.76 29.93 22.40
N LYS A 349 22.48 31.19 22.00
CA LYS A 349 22.58 32.35 22.91
C LYS A 349 21.49 32.39 23.97
N THR A 350 20.38 31.69 23.75
CA THR A 350 19.27 31.60 24.71
C THR A 350 19.47 30.45 25.72
N GLU A 351 20.35 29.49 25.42
CA GLU A 351 20.70 28.33 26.27
C GLU A 351 22.01 28.47 27.08
N ALA A 352 22.75 29.59 26.95
CA ALA A 352 23.86 29.90 27.88
C ALA A 352 23.32 30.13 29.31
N PRO A 353 24.02 29.69 30.38
CA PRO A 353 23.41 29.40 31.67
C PRO A 353 22.83 30.67 32.30
N ARG A 354 21.51 30.67 32.52
CA ARG A 354 20.86 31.64 33.40
C ARG A 354 21.51 31.53 34.77
N GLN A 355 22.36 32.51 35.10
CA GLN A 355 22.72 32.79 36.48
C GLN A 355 21.42 32.92 37.27
N ALA A 356 21.37 32.18 38.37
CA ALA A 356 20.23 32.09 39.26
C ALA A 356 19.88 33.47 39.84
N GLU A 357 18.82 34.10 39.34
CA GLU A 357 18.09 35.08 40.13
C GLU A 357 17.19 34.33 41.13
N SER A 358 17.68 34.28 42.37
CA SER A 358 17.09 33.60 43.53
C SER A 358 15.81 34.29 44.07
N GLY A 359 14.86 34.63 43.20
CA GLY A 359 13.60 35.28 43.57
C GLY A 359 12.35 34.40 43.46
N GLY A 360 12.33 33.47 42.49
CA GLY A 360 11.14 32.66 42.17
C GLY A 360 10.98 31.39 43.01
N MET A 361 12.08 30.71 43.35
CA MET A 361 12.06 29.43 44.07
C MET A 361 11.45 29.53 45.47
N MET A 362 11.59 30.69 46.13
CA MET A 362 11.05 30.91 47.47
C MET A 362 9.53 31.12 47.48
N LYS A 363 8.94 31.55 46.35
CA LYS A 363 7.47 31.59 46.17
C LYS A 363 6.91 30.20 45.84
N ILE A 364 7.60 29.42 45.02
CA ILE A 364 7.18 28.06 44.64
C ILE A 364 7.26 27.12 45.85
N MET A 365 8.32 27.18 46.66
CA MET A 365 8.38 26.39 47.90
C MET A 365 7.28 26.75 48.91
N LYS A 366 6.88 28.03 48.98
CA LYS A 366 5.75 28.43 49.84
C LYS A 366 4.41 27.88 49.35
N ILE A 367 4.18 27.84 48.03
CA ILE A 367 2.95 27.30 47.45
C ILE A 367 2.88 25.78 47.61
N VAL A 368 3.98 25.06 47.38
CA VAL A 368 4.05 23.61 47.57
C VAL A 368 3.90 23.24 49.05
N GLY A 369 4.50 24.00 49.97
CA GLY A 369 4.31 23.83 51.40
C GLY A 369 2.87 24.08 51.86
N LEU A 370 2.18 25.07 51.28
CA LEU A 370 0.77 25.35 51.58
C LEU A 370 -0.15 24.23 51.06
N MET A 371 0.12 23.69 49.86
CA MET A 371 -0.62 22.56 49.30
C MET A 371 -0.43 21.28 50.12
N ALA A 372 0.78 20.99 50.58
CA ALA A 372 1.04 19.84 51.46
C ALA A 372 0.32 19.96 52.81
N LEU A 373 0.23 21.16 53.39
CA LEU A 373 -0.52 21.43 54.62
C LEU A 373 -2.03 21.27 54.41
N ILE A 374 -2.57 21.73 53.29
CA ILE A 374 -4.00 21.58 52.94
C ILE A 374 -4.34 20.09 52.73
N VAL A 375 -3.49 19.34 52.03
CA VAL A 375 -3.67 17.90 51.82
C VAL A 375 -3.57 17.13 53.15
N CYS A 376 -2.65 17.49 54.05
CA CYS A 376 -2.57 16.87 55.38
C CYS A 376 -3.77 17.22 56.27
N ALA A 377 -4.32 18.43 56.17
CA ALA A 377 -5.52 18.83 56.90
C ALA A 377 -6.78 18.13 56.38
N LEU A 378 -6.91 17.97 55.05
CA LEU A 378 -8.00 17.23 54.42
C LEU A 378 -7.93 15.73 54.74
N ASN A 379 -6.74 15.14 54.74
CA ASN A 379 -6.57 13.72 55.07
C ASN A 379 -6.88 13.40 56.55
N ARG A 380 -6.77 14.40 57.44
CA ARG A 380 -7.20 14.29 58.85
C ARG A 380 -8.72 14.42 59.02
N PHE A 381 -9.41 15.12 58.11
CA PHE A 381 -10.87 15.25 58.13
C PHE A 381 -11.58 13.99 57.59
N PHE A 382 -10.97 13.28 56.63
CA PHE A 382 -11.53 12.04 56.07
C PHE A 382 -11.35 10.80 56.96
N HIS A 383 -10.59 10.89 58.06
CA HIS A 383 -10.43 9.79 59.03
C HIS A 383 -11.39 9.86 60.24
N PHE A 384 -12.36 10.78 60.22
CA PHE A 384 -13.33 10.96 61.31
C PHE A 384 -14.81 10.92 60.85
N PHE A 385 -15.08 10.41 59.64
CA PHE A 385 -16.42 10.00 59.20
C PHE A 385 -16.46 8.51 58.89
#